data_AF-A0A2V8URS5-F1
#
_entry.id   AF-A0A2V8URS5-F1
#
_cell.length_a   1.000
_cell.length_b   1.000
_cell.length_c   1.000
_cell.angle_alpha   90.00
_cell.angle_beta   90.00
_cell.angle_gamma   90.00
#
_symmetry.space_group_name_H-M   'P 1'
#
loop_
_entity.id
_entity.type
_entity.pdbx_description
1 polymer ?
#
loop_
_entity_poly.entity_id
_entity_poly.type
_entity_poly.pdbx_seq_one_letter_code
_entity_poly.pdbx_strand_id
1 'polypeptide(L)'
;MRQIFRMVVEEGYLDRNPAEILYIPREARRPSRNVMRKEEVKKLHEVLDTRQRLIAQIAGMRPGEILALTWGSLTGTSAEITRRLYRGRLDTTKTQRSEREAAFSDGLLEAIGEWRRKAVCSKPTAWVFPSERLTTPVGKDNLWRRCFLPKLEPVGLEWANFQVMRRTNSSLMKKYNVDPKVGADQRGHGIGVSIDVYTQSDCEEKRAAVNTLEAALA
;
A
#
# COMPACT_ATOMS: atom_id res chain seq x y z
N MET A 1 -20.81 8.32 -12.21
CA MET A 1 -21.70 9.07 -13.12
C MET A 1 -22.21 8.19 -14.26
N ARG A 2 -21.37 7.68 -15.18
CA ARG A 2 -21.79 6.73 -16.25
C ARG A 2 -22.57 5.51 -15.77
N GLN A 3 -22.13 4.88 -14.68
CA GLN A 3 -22.83 3.71 -14.10
C GLN A 3 -24.21 4.06 -13.52
N ILE A 4 -24.37 5.25 -12.94
CA ILE A 4 -25.65 5.69 -12.38
C ILE A 4 -26.66 5.89 -13.50
N PHE A 5 -26.28 6.63 -14.55
CA PHE A 5 -27.17 6.83 -15.70
C PHE A 5 -27.44 5.55 -16.49
N ARG A 6 -26.51 4.57 -16.48
CA ARG A 6 -26.77 3.25 -17.07
C ARG A 6 -27.88 2.51 -16.33
N MET A 7 -27.81 2.48 -15.00
CA MET A 7 -28.86 1.89 -14.15
C MET A 7 -30.21 2.55 -14.39
N VAL A 8 -30.25 3.89 -14.45
CA VAL A 8 -31.49 4.67 -14.68
C VAL A 8 -32.09 4.40 -16.07
N VAL A 9 -31.25 4.15 -17.08
CA VAL A 9 -31.70 3.73 -18.43
C VAL A 9 -32.21 2.29 -18.42
N GLU A 10 -31.51 1.37 -17.75
CA GLU A 10 -31.94 -0.04 -17.60
C GLU A 10 -33.27 -0.15 -16.84
N GLU A 11 -33.52 0.75 -15.88
CA GLU A 11 -34.79 0.85 -15.16
C GLU A 11 -35.88 1.63 -15.94
N GLY A 12 -35.59 2.11 -17.16
CA GLY A 12 -36.57 2.74 -18.05
C GLY A 12 -36.92 4.19 -17.71
N TYR A 13 -36.23 4.83 -16.76
CA TYR A 13 -36.46 6.24 -16.39
C TYR A 13 -35.80 7.22 -17.38
N LEU A 14 -34.89 6.74 -18.23
CA LEU A 14 -34.25 7.51 -19.29
C LEU A 14 -34.09 6.66 -20.55
N ASP A 15 -34.31 7.27 -21.71
CA ASP A 15 -34.15 6.57 -22.99
C ASP A 15 -32.67 6.37 -23.39
N ARG A 16 -31.77 7.21 -22.87
CA ARG A 16 -30.34 7.20 -23.21
C ARG A 16 -29.45 7.70 -22.08
N ASN A 17 -28.20 7.26 -22.07
CA ASN A 17 -27.23 7.63 -21.05
C ASN A 17 -26.51 8.96 -21.42
N PRO A 18 -26.84 10.09 -20.77
CA PRO A 18 -26.21 11.39 -21.09
C PRO A 18 -24.72 11.44 -20.73
N ALA A 19 -24.24 10.52 -19.87
CA ALA A 19 -22.84 10.45 -19.47
C ALA A 19 -21.96 9.66 -20.44
N GLU A 20 -22.53 9.09 -21.50
CA GLU A 20 -21.80 8.28 -22.47
C GLU A 20 -20.72 9.10 -23.20
N ILE A 21 -21.03 10.36 -23.52
CA ILE A 21 -20.11 11.30 -24.16
C ILE A 21 -19.07 11.93 -23.22
N LEU A 22 -19.13 11.68 -21.91
CA LEU A 22 -18.18 12.28 -20.96
C LEU A 22 -16.78 11.69 -21.15
N TYR A 23 -15.88 12.43 -21.77
CA TYR A 23 -14.46 12.08 -21.83
C TYR A 23 -13.65 13.01 -20.93
N ILE A 24 -12.48 12.55 -20.50
CA ILE A 24 -11.51 13.39 -19.79
C ILE A 24 -10.66 14.07 -20.88
N PRO A 25 -10.64 15.41 -20.98
CA PRO A 25 -9.80 16.12 -21.94
C PRO A 25 -8.33 15.69 -21.84
N ARG A 26 -7.60 15.70 -22.96
CA ARG A 26 -6.19 15.27 -22.98
C ARG A 26 -5.31 16.20 -22.14
N GLU A 27 -5.71 17.46 -22.05
CA GLU A 27 -5.09 18.56 -21.31
C GLU A 27 -5.37 18.49 -19.80
N ALA A 28 -6.27 17.60 -19.37
CA ALA A 28 -6.56 17.40 -17.96
C ALA A 28 -5.28 16.96 -17.23
N ARG A 29 -4.94 17.67 -16.15
CA ARG A 29 -3.79 17.33 -15.31
C ARG A 29 -3.92 15.89 -14.84
N ARG A 30 -3.01 15.03 -15.32
CA ARG A 30 -2.91 13.66 -14.81
C ARG A 30 -2.32 13.72 -13.39
N PRO A 31 -2.87 12.97 -12.43
CA PRO A 31 -2.27 12.89 -11.10
C PRO A 31 -0.84 12.38 -11.23
N SER A 32 0.12 13.10 -10.66
CA SER A 32 1.51 12.66 -10.69
C SER A 32 1.63 11.36 -9.87
N ARG A 33 2.24 10.33 -10.47
CA ARG A 33 2.47 9.04 -9.83
C ARG A 33 3.84 9.01 -9.16
N ASN A 34 4.10 9.97 -8.27
CA ASN A 34 5.40 10.09 -7.61
C ASN A 34 5.77 8.79 -6.86
N VAL A 35 7.05 8.45 -6.93
CA VAL A 35 7.71 7.30 -6.30
C VAL A 35 8.96 7.84 -5.61
N MET A 36 9.25 7.37 -4.40
CA MET A 36 10.46 7.79 -3.70
C MET A 36 11.69 7.07 -4.28
N ARG A 37 12.82 7.78 -4.29
CA ARG A 37 14.15 7.21 -4.52
C ARG A 37 14.63 6.45 -3.28
N LYS A 38 15.67 5.61 -3.44
CA LYS A 38 16.22 4.80 -2.34
C LYS A 38 16.72 5.68 -1.19
N GLU A 39 17.32 6.81 -1.52
CA GLU A 39 17.87 7.79 -0.58
C GLU A 39 16.76 8.47 0.22
N GLU A 40 15.64 8.80 -0.43
CA GLU A 40 14.46 9.37 0.22
C GLU A 40 13.80 8.36 1.16
N VAL A 41 13.77 7.07 0.80
CA VAL A 41 13.26 6.00 1.68
C VAL A 41 14.14 5.86 2.93
N LYS A 42 15.48 5.89 2.77
CA LYS A 42 16.40 5.87 3.92
C LYS A 42 16.17 7.08 4.83
N LYS A 43 16.13 8.29 4.27
CA LYS A 43 15.86 9.53 4.99
C LYS A 43 14.52 9.49 5.74
N LEU A 44 13.48 8.93 5.11
CA LEU A 44 12.18 8.70 5.74
C LEU A 44 12.30 7.79 6.96
N HIS A 45 13.05 6.70 6.89
CA HIS A 45 13.23 5.81 8.05
C HIS A 45 14.05 6.45 9.18
N GLU A 46 15.02 7.30 8.84
CA GLU A 46 15.87 8.00 9.82
C GLU A 46 15.07 8.99 10.68
N VAL A 47 14.17 9.77 10.08
CA VAL A 47 13.42 10.82 10.80
C VAL A 47 12.20 10.33 11.56
N LEU A 48 11.66 9.16 11.20
CA LEU A 48 10.46 8.60 11.82
C LEU A 48 10.80 7.89 13.13
N ASP A 49 9.94 8.07 14.14
CA ASP A 49 10.04 7.33 15.40
C ASP A 49 9.72 5.83 15.18
N THR A 50 10.06 4.97 16.16
CA THR A 50 10.00 3.49 16.02
C THR A 50 8.67 2.99 15.43
N ARG A 51 7.53 3.50 15.92
CA ARG A 51 6.20 3.08 15.45
C ARG A 51 5.97 3.41 13.98
N GLN A 52 6.22 4.65 13.60
CA GLN A 52 5.97 5.17 12.26
C GLN A 52 6.95 4.54 11.26
N ARG A 53 8.20 4.31 11.67
CA ARG A 53 9.19 3.58 10.90
C ARG A 53 8.72 2.17 10.59
N LEU A 54 8.21 1.45 11.58
CA LEU A 54 7.66 0.10 11.39
C LEU A 54 6.48 0.11 10.41
N ILE A 55 5.54 1.05 10.56
CA ILE A 55 4.41 1.23 9.64
C ILE A 55 4.89 1.51 8.20
N ALA A 56 5.94 2.33 8.04
CA ALA A 56 6.51 2.63 6.74
C ALA A 56 7.18 1.42 6.08
N GLN A 57 7.87 0.57 6.86
CA GLN A 57 8.49 -0.67 6.34
C GLN A 57 7.44 -1.62 5.77
N ILE A 58 6.26 -1.69 6.40
CA ILE A 58 5.15 -2.54 5.96
C ILE A 58 4.14 -1.84 5.05
N ALA A 59 4.47 -0.63 4.56
CA ALA A 59 3.58 0.17 3.71
C ALA A 59 3.25 -0.48 2.35
N GLY A 60 3.86 -1.62 2.01
CA GLY A 60 3.40 -2.51 0.95
C GLY A 60 1.98 -3.05 1.17
N MET A 61 1.50 -3.12 2.43
CA MET A 61 0.12 -3.44 2.80
C MET A 61 -0.81 -2.21 2.71
N ARG A 62 -2.13 -2.43 2.66
CA ARG A 62 -3.05 -1.28 2.60
C ARG A 62 -3.05 -0.61 3.97
N PRO A 63 -3.11 0.73 4.07
CA PRO A 63 -3.08 1.40 5.37
C PRO A 63 -4.17 0.91 6.33
N GLY A 64 -5.35 0.59 5.81
CA GLY A 64 -6.42 0.01 6.64
C GLY A 64 -6.10 -1.39 7.16
N GLU A 65 -5.36 -2.21 6.42
CA GLU A 65 -4.93 -3.54 6.85
C GLU A 65 -3.86 -3.42 7.93
N ILE A 66 -2.85 -2.57 7.71
CA ILE A 66 -1.76 -2.30 8.67
C ILE A 66 -2.33 -1.89 10.03
N LEU A 67 -3.27 -0.94 10.02
CA LEU A 67 -3.87 -0.40 11.25
C LEU A 67 -4.87 -1.36 11.90
N ALA A 68 -5.30 -2.40 11.20
CA ALA A 68 -6.17 -3.45 11.73
C ALA A 68 -5.39 -4.69 12.23
N LEU A 69 -4.06 -4.68 12.19
CA LEU A 69 -3.25 -5.78 12.72
C LEU A 69 -3.40 -5.91 14.24
N THR A 70 -3.57 -7.13 14.70
CA THR A 70 -3.49 -7.52 16.11
C THR A 70 -2.27 -8.39 16.36
N TRP A 71 -1.77 -8.47 17.59
CA TRP A 71 -0.63 -9.34 17.89
C TRP A 71 -0.90 -10.82 17.57
N GLY A 72 -2.15 -11.27 17.65
CA GLY A 72 -2.56 -12.63 17.29
C GLY A 72 -2.57 -12.90 15.79
N SER A 73 -2.64 -11.86 14.95
CA SER A 73 -2.52 -11.99 13.49
C SER A 73 -1.08 -12.13 13.00
N LEU A 74 -0.08 -11.94 13.87
CA LEU A 74 1.33 -12.08 13.51
C LEU A 74 1.78 -13.53 13.75
N THR A 75 1.93 -14.29 12.68
CA THR A 75 2.28 -15.71 12.64
C THR A 75 3.79 -15.88 12.42
N GLY A 76 4.59 -15.50 13.42
CA GLY A 76 6.04 -15.71 13.45
C GLY A 76 6.83 -14.96 12.36
N THR A 77 6.75 -15.43 11.12
CA THR A 77 7.40 -14.90 9.92
C THR A 77 6.44 -14.17 8.97
N SER A 78 5.13 -14.19 9.23
CA SER A 78 4.13 -13.52 8.40
C SER A 78 3.07 -12.81 9.24
N ALA A 79 2.22 -12.03 8.57
CA ALA A 79 0.95 -11.55 9.12
C ALA A 79 -0.21 -12.06 8.31
N GLU A 80 -1.20 -12.61 9.01
CA GLU A 80 -2.47 -13.02 8.45
C GLU A 80 -3.41 -11.81 8.33
N ILE A 81 -3.74 -11.43 7.10
CA ILE A 81 -4.56 -10.26 6.81
C ILE A 81 -5.98 -10.69 6.53
N THR A 82 -6.83 -10.65 7.56
CA THR A 82 -8.26 -11.01 7.48
C THR A 82 -9.21 -9.81 7.62
N ARG A 83 -8.67 -8.63 7.94
CA ARG A 83 -9.46 -7.45 8.32
C ARG A 83 -8.84 -6.18 7.78
N ARG A 84 -9.68 -5.16 7.60
CA ARG A 84 -9.22 -3.79 7.29
C ARG A 84 -10.00 -2.76 8.07
N LEU A 85 -9.34 -1.69 8.44
CA LEU A 85 -9.96 -0.51 8.98
C LEU A 85 -10.37 0.45 7.85
N TYR A 86 -11.64 0.86 7.83
CA TYR A 86 -12.11 1.91 6.95
C TYR A 86 -12.97 2.91 7.71
N ARG A 87 -12.55 4.19 7.73
CA ARG A 87 -13.23 5.28 8.45
C ARG A 87 -13.58 4.92 9.91
N GLY A 88 -12.66 4.25 10.61
CA GLY A 88 -12.83 3.86 12.01
C GLY A 88 -13.68 2.61 12.25
N ARG A 89 -14.23 1.99 11.19
CA ARG A 89 -14.96 0.73 11.28
C ARG A 89 -14.09 -0.42 10.79
N LEU A 90 -14.16 -1.55 11.50
CA LEU A 90 -13.61 -2.81 11.02
C LEU A 90 -14.53 -3.31 9.92
N ASP A 91 -13.94 -3.56 8.76
CA ASP A 91 -14.59 -4.19 7.63
C ASP A 91 -13.85 -5.52 7.42
N THR A 92 -14.62 -6.60 7.29
CA THR A 92 -14.05 -7.90 6.94
C THR A 92 -13.70 -7.87 5.46
N THR A 93 -12.68 -8.62 5.08
CA THR A 93 -12.33 -8.78 3.68
C THR A 93 -13.49 -9.46 2.96
N LYS A 94 -14.23 -8.70 2.13
CA LYS A 94 -15.48 -9.12 1.46
C LYS A 94 -15.37 -10.40 0.60
N THR A 95 -14.18 -10.95 0.37
CA THR A 95 -13.96 -12.19 -0.40
C THR A 95 -12.74 -12.99 0.13
N GLN A 96 -12.78 -14.33 0.02
CA GLN A 96 -11.66 -15.24 0.34
C GLN A 96 -10.33 -14.83 -0.35
N ARG A 97 -10.42 -14.19 -1.52
CA ARG A 97 -9.26 -13.69 -2.29
C ARG A 97 -8.50 -12.54 -1.62
N SER A 98 -9.08 -11.93 -0.59
CA SER A 98 -8.47 -10.82 0.15
C SER A 98 -7.85 -11.25 1.48
N GLU A 99 -8.10 -12.49 1.92
CA GLU A 99 -7.33 -13.13 2.97
C GLU A 99 -5.99 -13.58 2.40
N ARG A 100 -4.91 -13.15 3.05
CA ARG A 100 -3.56 -13.47 2.61
C ARG A 100 -2.59 -13.44 3.77
N GLU A 101 -1.46 -14.10 3.56
CA GLU A 101 -0.29 -13.92 4.39
C GLU A 101 0.65 -12.90 3.76
N ALA A 102 1.06 -11.91 4.54
CA ALA A 102 2.13 -11.00 4.17
C ALA A 102 3.40 -11.42 4.91
N ALA A 103 4.41 -11.87 4.16
CA ALA A 103 5.68 -12.29 4.73
C ALA A 103 6.47 -11.09 5.28
N PHE A 104 7.27 -11.34 6.31
CA PHE A 104 8.18 -10.37 6.90
C PHE A 104 9.64 -10.77 6.65
N SER A 105 10.50 -9.77 6.44
CA SER A 105 11.95 -9.97 6.41
C SER A 105 12.51 -10.07 7.84
N ASP A 106 13.68 -10.68 8.02
CA ASP A 106 14.30 -10.83 9.35
C ASP A 106 14.46 -9.51 10.10
N GLY A 107 14.98 -8.46 9.45
CA GLY A 107 15.09 -7.14 10.07
C GLY A 107 13.75 -6.48 10.42
N LEU A 108 12.65 -6.89 9.76
CA LEU A 108 11.31 -6.46 10.12
C LEU A 108 10.79 -7.23 11.34
N LEU A 109 11.10 -8.52 11.45
CA LEU A 109 10.77 -9.33 12.62
C LEU A 109 11.46 -8.80 13.88
N GLU A 110 12.73 -8.41 13.76
CA GLU A 110 13.48 -7.74 14.84
C GLU A 110 12.80 -6.43 15.26
N ALA A 111 12.44 -5.58 14.30
CA ALA A 111 11.76 -4.32 14.56
C ALA A 111 10.37 -4.52 15.19
N ILE A 112 9.62 -5.55 14.77
CA ILE A 112 8.35 -5.95 15.39
C ILE A 112 8.58 -6.40 16.84
N GLY A 113 9.63 -7.19 17.09
CA GLY A 113 10.02 -7.63 18.44
C GLY A 113 10.36 -6.45 19.36
N GLU A 114 11.14 -5.49 18.88
CA GLU A 114 11.41 -4.24 19.60
C GLU A 114 10.16 -3.44 19.90
N TRP A 115 9.27 -3.31 18.90
CA TRP A 115 7.99 -2.63 19.08
C TRP A 115 7.11 -3.33 20.10
N ARG A 116 7.07 -4.68 20.07
CA ARG A 116 6.30 -5.50 21.03
C ARG A 116 6.77 -5.33 22.47
N ARG A 117 8.08 -5.13 22.69
CA ARG A 117 8.62 -4.82 24.03
C ARG A 117 8.19 -3.44 24.56
N LYS A 118 7.95 -2.49 23.66
CA LYS A 118 7.47 -1.13 24.00
C LYS A 118 5.94 -1.05 24.08
N ALA A 119 5.23 -2.08 23.65
CA ALA A 119 3.78 -2.08 23.64
C ALA A 119 3.22 -2.25 25.05
N VAL A 120 2.23 -1.41 25.40
CA VAL A 120 1.56 -1.47 26.71
C VAL A 120 0.79 -2.79 26.90
N CYS A 121 0.29 -3.36 25.80
CA CYS A 121 -0.43 -4.64 25.80
C CYS A 121 -0.05 -5.45 24.57
N SER A 122 0.41 -6.67 24.80
CA SER A 122 0.87 -7.61 23.76
C SER A 122 0.03 -8.89 23.69
N LYS A 123 -1.19 -8.82 24.24
CA LYS A 123 -2.19 -9.91 24.16
C LYS A 123 -2.57 -10.16 22.70
N PRO A 124 -2.92 -11.39 22.29
CA PRO A 124 -3.28 -11.70 20.90
C PRO A 124 -4.41 -10.84 20.33
N THR A 125 -5.35 -10.39 21.17
CA THR A 125 -6.48 -9.54 20.77
C THR A 125 -6.15 -8.05 20.73
N ALA A 126 -4.99 -7.62 21.24
CA ALA A 126 -4.60 -6.23 21.25
C ALA A 126 -4.07 -5.77 19.88
N TRP A 127 -4.34 -4.51 19.55
CA TRP A 127 -3.88 -3.86 18.33
C TRP A 127 -2.35 -3.71 18.35
N VAL A 128 -1.69 -3.97 17.22
CA VAL A 128 -0.25 -3.69 17.06
C VAL A 128 -0.01 -2.18 17.07
N PHE A 129 -0.94 -1.40 16.52
CA PHE A 129 -0.90 0.07 16.47
C PHE A 129 -2.11 0.68 17.16
N PRO A 130 -2.16 0.67 18.50
CA PRO A 130 -3.28 1.23 19.24
C PRO A 130 -3.29 2.77 19.18
N SER A 131 -4.47 3.35 19.36
CA SER A 131 -4.63 4.75 19.75
C SER A 131 -4.21 4.96 21.20
N GLU A 132 -4.15 6.21 21.64
CA GLU A 132 -3.87 6.57 23.05
C GLU A 132 -4.85 5.93 24.04
N ARG A 133 -6.08 5.61 23.61
CA ARG A 133 -7.08 4.93 24.45
C ARG A 133 -6.85 3.43 24.57
N LEU A 134 -5.94 2.85 23.80
CA LEU A 134 -5.60 1.41 23.70
C LEU A 134 -6.71 0.47 23.22
N THR A 135 -7.98 0.86 23.38
CA THR A 135 -9.16 0.07 23.00
C THR A 135 -9.46 0.10 21.51
N THR A 136 -9.00 1.14 20.82
CA THR A 136 -9.21 1.33 19.38
C THR A 136 -7.88 1.49 18.66
N PRO A 137 -7.78 1.07 17.39
CA PRO A 137 -6.58 1.29 16.59
C PRO A 137 -6.40 2.77 16.27
N VAL A 138 -5.16 3.18 15.96
CA VAL A 138 -4.87 4.55 15.57
C VAL A 138 -5.54 4.88 14.22
N GLY A 139 -6.20 6.03 14.12
CA GLY A 139 -6.82 6.48 12.89
C GLY A 139 -5.77 6.93 11.85
N LYS A 140 -5.91 6.49 10.60
CA LYS A 140 -4.99 6.82 9.49
C LYS A 140 -4.69 8.31 9.36
N ASP A 141 -5.72 9.15 9.38
CA ASP A 141 -5.57 10.58 9.13
C ASP A 141 -4.93 11.30 10.32
N ASN A 142 -5.25 10.87 11.55
CA ASN A 142 -4.60 11.37 12.76
C ASN A 142 -3.13 10.95 12.81
N LEU A 143 -2.83 9.68 12.49
CA LEU A 143 -1.47 9.17 12.39
C LEU A 143 -0.65 9.98 11.37
N TRP A 144 -1.23 10.26 10.20
CA TRP A 144 -0.56 11.06 9.19
C TRP A 144 -0.28 12.48 9.69
N ARG A 145 -1.33 13.22 10.07
CA ARG A 145 -1.23 14.64 10.44
C ARG A 145 -0.39 14.90 11.69
N ARG A 146 -0.47 14.01 12.68
CA ARG A 146 0.18 14.23 14.00
C ARG A 146 1.55 13.59 14.12
N CYS A 147 1.86 12.58 13.30
CA CYS A 147 3.11 11.83 13.48
C CYS A 147 4.00 11.77 12.24
N PHE A 148 3.44 11.61 11.04
CA PHE A 148 4.25 11.56 9.83
C PHE A 148 4.55 12.95 9.31
N LEU A 149 3.52 13.76 9.06
CA LEU A 149 3.67 15.07 8.44
C LEU A 149 4.67 15.97 9.19
N PRO A 150 4.63 16.11 10.54
CA PRO A 150 5.56 16.98 11.26
C PRO A 150 7.03 16.53 11.20
N LYS A 151 7.28 15.23 10.92
CA LYS A 151 8.63 14.66 10.82
C LYS A 151 9.16 14.69 9.39
N LEU A 152 8.26 14.60 8.40
CA LEU A 152 8.61 14.54 6.99
C LEU A 152 8.72 15.92 6.33
N GLU A 153 7.92 16.90 6.78
CA GLU A 153 7.93 18.27 6.25
C GLU A 153 9.30 18.97 6.41
N PRO A 154 10.00 18.90 7.57
CA PRO A 154 11.33 19.50 7.71
C PRO A 154 12.39 18.91 6.78
N VAL A 155 12.16 17.72 6.23
CA VAL A 155 13.10 17.03 5.33
C VAL A 155 12.66 17.01 3.87
N GLY A 156 11.56 17.70 3.52
CA GLY A 156 11.03 17.82 2.16
C GLY A 156 10.31 16.57 1.65
N LEU A 157 9.79 15.74 2.56
CA LEU A 157 9.11 14.48 2.26
C LEU A 157 7.61 14.49 2.61
N GLU A 158 7.01 15.66 2.81
CA GLU A 158 5.59 15.84 3.14
C GLU A 158 4.63 15.26 2.08
N TRP A 159 5.10 15.12 0.84
CA TRP A 159 4.36 14.49 -0.25
C TRP A 159 4.33 12.95 -0.18
N ALA A 160 5.22 12.33 0.62
CA ALA A 160 5.38 10.88 0.74
C ALA A 160 4.30 10.25 1.62
N ASN A 161 3.03 10.40 1.25
CA ASN A 161 1.91 9.79 1.97
C ASN A 161 1.87 8.26 1.84
N PHE A 162 0.98 7.60 2.58
CA PHE A 162 0.84 6.14 2.56
C PHE A 162 0.65 5.55 1.15
N GLN A 163 -0.01 6.26 0.23
CA GLN A 163 -0.18 5.80 -1.14
C GLN A 163 1.13 5.86 -1.92
N VAL A 164 1.94 6.90 -1.70
CA VAL A 164 3.30 7.02 -2.26
C VAL A 164 4.21 5.94 -1.68
N MET A 165 4.17 5.67 -0.37
CA MET A 165 4.98 4.61 0.24
C MET A 165 4.61 3.23 -0.34
N ARG A 166 3.32 2.92 -0.48
CA ARG A 166 2.85 1.68 -1.11
C ARG A 166 3.31 1.54 -2.56
N ARG A 167 3.23 2.63 -3.32
CA ARG A 167 3.70 2.69 -4.71
C ARG A 167 5.22 2.50 -4.79
N THR A 168 5.95 3.14 -3.89
CA THR A 168 7.41 3.01 -3.74
C THR A 168 7.81 1.58 -3.48
N ASN A 169 7.15 0.90 -2.55
CA ASN A 169 7.38 -0.53 -2.29
C ASN A 169 7.20 -1.37 -3.56
N SER A 170 6.12 -1.16 -4.32
CA SER A 170 5.87 -1.85 -5.58
C SER A 170 6.94 -1.56 -6.65
N SER A 171 7.35 -0.30 -6.78
CA SER A 171 8.36 0.12 -7.75
C SER A 171 9.74 -0.43 -7.40
N LEU A 172 10.11 -0.49 -6.12
CA LEU A 172 11.37 -1.05 -5.67
C LEU A 172 11.41 -2.57 -5.85
N MET A 173 10.32 -3.29 -5.53
CA MET A 173 10.23 -4.72 -5.80
C MET A 173 10.48 -5.03 -7.29
N LYS A 174 9.86 -4.25 -8.19
CA LYS A 174 10.12 -4.37 -9.62
C LYS A 174 11.59 -4.08 -9.97
N LYS A 175 12.15 -2.97 -9.47
CA LYS A 175 13.54 -2.57 -9.73
C LYS A 175 14.56 -3.65 -9.33
N TYR A 176 14.24 -4.42 -8.29
CA TYR A 176 15.08 -5.54 -7.83
C TYR A 176 14.65 -6.90 -8.40
N ASN A 177 13.90 -6.90 -9.52
CA ASN A 177 13.46 -8.10 -10.24
C ASN A 177 12.72 -9.14 -9.37
N VAL A 178 11.98 -8.68 -8.37
CA VAL A 178 11.06 -9.55 -7.63
C VAL A 178 9.96 -10.01 -8.57
N ASP A 179 9.64 -11.30 -8.54
CA ASP A 179 8.58 -11.88 -9.34
C ASP A 179 7.26 -11.08 -9.21
N PRO A 180 6.63 -10.66 -10.32
CA PRO A 180 5.44 -9.83 -10.29
C PRO A 180 4.25 -10.44 -9.54
N LYS A 181 4.12 -11.78 -9.55
CA LYS A 181 3.07 -12.50 -8.83
C LYS A 181 3.38 -12.50 -7.33
N VAL A 182 4.61 -12.80 -6.92
CA VAL A 182 5.03 -12.71 -5.51
C VAL A 182 4.80 -11.30 -4.95
N GLY A 183 5.18 -10.26 -5.71
CA GLY A 183 4.92 -8.87 -5.32
C GLY A 183 3.43 -8.51 -5.25
N ALA A 184 2.61 -9.05 -6.15
CA ALA A 184 1.17 -8.84 -6.15
C ALA A 184 0.48 -9.54 -4.96
N ASP A 185 0.87 -10.78 -4.67
CA ASP A 185 0.37 -11.60 -3.57
C ASP A 185 0.71 -10.93 -2.23
N GLN A 186 1.96 -10.53 -2.01
CA GLN A 186 2.37 -9.79 -0.81
C GLN A 186 1.51 -8.53 -0.56
N ARG A 187 1.18 -7.77 -1.62
CA ARG A 187 0.39 -6.54 -1.52
C ARG A 187 -1.12 -6.77 -1.50
N GLY A 188 -1.60 -7.96 -1.87
CA GLY A 188 -3.03 -8.27 -2.03
C GLY A 188 -3.67 -7.58 -3.23
N HIS A 189 -2.97 -7.51 -4.37
CA HIS A 189 -3.47 -7.00 -5.64
C HIS A 189 -3.67 -8.14 -6.66
N GLY A 190 -4.64 -7.99 -7.57
CA GLY A 190 -4.68 -8.83 -8.77
C GLY A 190 -3.51 -8.50 -9.71
N ILE A 191 -2.99 -9.50 -10.41
CA ILE A 191 -1.80 -9.40 -11.28
C ILE A 191 -1.92 -8.22 -12.27
N GLY A 192 -3.09 -8.04 -12.91
CA GLY A 192 -3.33 -6.94 -13.85
C GLY A 192 -3.16 -5.53 -13.25
N VAL A 193 -3.55 -5.31 -11.99
CA VAL A 193 -3.36 -4.01 -11.31
C VAL A 193 -1.89 -3.79 -10.93
N SER A 194 -1.16 -4.88 -10.63
CA SER A 194 0.28 -4.83 -10.34
C SER A 194 1.09 -4.43 -11.58
N ILE A 195 0.70 -4.95 -12.75
CA ILE A 195 1.33 -4.67 -14.04
C ILE A 195 0.84 -3.32 -14.60
N ASP A 196 -0.45 -3.08 -14.83
CA ASP A 196 -0.94 -1.89 -15.55
C ASP A 196 -0.71 -0.56 -14.83
N VAL A 197 -0.66 -0.55 -13.49
CA VAL A 197 -0.51 0.70 -12.73
C VAL A 197 0.97 1.13 -12.61
N TYR A 198 1.91 0.21 -12.81
CA TYR A 198 3.34 0.41 -12.50
C TYR A 198 4.31 -0.03 -13.61
N THR A 199 3.82 -0.49 -14.76
CA THR A 199 4.66 -0.80 -15.92
C THR A 199 4.91 0.46 -16.74
N GLN A 200 5.87 1.27 -16.30
CA GLN A 200 6.73 1.97 -17.23
C GLN A 200 8.07 1.24 -17.15
N SER A 201 8.40 0.47 -18.19
CA SER A 201 9.75 -0.08 -18.35
C SER A 201 10.64 1.05 -18.86
N ASP A 202 11.75 1.29 -18.17
CA ASP A 202 12.73 2.27 -18.61
C ASP A 202 13.41 1.79 -19.91
N CYS A 203 13.98 2.70 -20.69
CA CYS A 203 14.58 2.37 -21.99
C CYS A 203 15.74 1.38 -21.84
N GLU A 204 16.50 1.49 -20.74
CA GLU A 204 17.60 0.57 -20.42
C GLU A 204 17.12 -0.88 -20.17
N GLU A 205 16.04 -1.07 -19.42
CA GLU A 205 15.44 -2.39 -19.19
C GLU A 205 14.94 -3.02 -20.49
N LYS A 206 14.33 -2.23 -21.38
CA LYS A 206 13.89 -2.70 -22.69
C LYS A 206 15.06 -3.14 -23.56
N ARG A 207 16.14 -2.37 -23.57
CA ARG A 207 17.35 -2.69 -24.34
C ARG A 207 18.02 -3.96 -23.82
N ALA A 208 18.13 -4.12 -22.50
CA ALA A 208 18.66 -5.35 -21.90
C ALA A 208 17.85 -6.59 -22.29
N ALA A 209 16.51 -6.50 -22.21
CA ALA A 209 15.63 -7.61 -22.57
C ALA A 209 15.72 -8.01 -24.06
N VAL A 210 15.81 -7.02 -24.96
CA VAL A 210 15.95 -7.28 -26.41
C VAL A 210 17.31 -7.92 -26.70
N ASN A 211 18.40 -7.45 -26.08
CA ASN A 211 19.72 -8.07 -26.23
C ASN A 211 19.76 -9.51 -25.70
N THR A 212 19.07 -9.80 -24.60
CA THR A 212 18.97 -11.18 -24.07
C THR A 212 18.20 -12.10 -25.02
N LEU A 213 17.12 -11.59 -25.64
CA LEU A 213 16.35 -12.34 -26.63
C LEU A 213 17.17 -12.62 -27.89
N GLU A 214 17.90 -11.61 -28.39
CA GLU A 214 18.78 -11.75 -29.55
C GLU A 214 19.88 -12.79 -29.30
N ALA A 215 20.54 -12.74 -28.13
CA ALA A 215 21.56 -13.71 -27.76
C ALA A 215 21.03 -15.15 -27.55
N ALA A 216 19.73 -15.31 -27.26
CA ALA A 216 19.09 -16.62 -27.11
C ALA A 216 18.61 -17.21 -28.45
N LEU A 217 18.51 -16.39 -29.50
CA LEU A 217 18.06 -16.76 -30.84
C LEU A 217 19.20 -16.79 -31.87
N ALA A 218 20.42 -16.39 -31.48
CA ALA A 218 21.65 -16.49 -32.26
C ALA A 218 22.39 -17.79 -31.94
#